data_AF-A0A915CM23-F1
#
_entry.id   AF-A0A915CM23-F1
#
_cell.length_a   1.000
_cell.length_b   1.000
_cell.length_c   1.000
_cell.angle_alpha   90.00
_cell.angle_beta   90.00
_cell.angle_gamma   90.00
#
_symmetry.space_group_name_H-M   'P 1'
#
loop_
_entity.id
_entity.type
_entity.pdbx_description
1 polymer ?
#
loop_
_entity_poly.entity_id
_entity_poly.type
_entity_poly.pdbx_seq_one_letter_code
_entity_poly.pdbx_strand_id
1 'polypeptide(L)'
;MVEVDTIIETINNDLCNTTKLKNKPLHLFPLIDVAIGSIINQIVFGYRFIGETRKEFYELKAVMDEQTHMFTHPICVVLFAMPCLRYLPVFSHYFNRVKQRRRRKEAEKSSFKEDDTYFVDAFLHEIEIRKSLSGNTDEEDKLFNHESLRGLCHDLFNAGQETTANTLNFVILYMIVYPEKQTKMQEELDRIMGDNEGGTRRVSLADKSKLPYTNAVINETQRFCNLVPLNLIHRTTKDVECAGFKLPKGTRITPMISTVLYDQKIFPNLRHLFLNASWRMVN
;
A
#
# COMPACT_ATOMS: atom_id res chain seq x y z
N MET A 1 -16.50 -4.42 4.85
CA MET A 1 -17.57 -5.17 4.16
C MET A 1 -18.17 -4.34 3.02
N VAL A 2 -18.54 -3.07 3.27
CA VAL A 2 -19.08 -2.14 2.25
C VAL A 2 -18.33 -2.15 0.90
N GLU A 3 -16.99 -2.13 0.90
CA GLU A 3 -16.23 -2.14 -0.36
C GLU A 3 -16.35 -3.46 -1.14
N VAL A 4 -16.36 -4.59 -0.43
CA VAL A 4 -16.52 -5.91 -1.05
C VAL A 4 -17.91 -6.01 -1.68
N ASP A 5 -18.93 -5.49 -0.99
CA ASP A 5 -20.29 -5.42 -1.51
C ASP A 5 -20.38 -4.51 -2.72
N THR A 6 -19.75 -3.34 -2.66
CA THR A 6 -19.71 -2.39 -3.78
C THR A 6 -19.00 -2.98 -4.99
N ILE A 7 -17.89 -3.71 -4.79
CA ILE A 7 -17.19 -4.43 -5.87
C ILE A 7 -18.11 -5.50 -6.45
N ILE A 8 -18.73 -6.35 -5.62
CA ILE A 8 -19.63 -7.42 -6.06
C ILE A 8 -20.84 -6.85 -6.81
N GLU A 9 -21.46 -5.81 -6.28
CA GLU A 9 -22.58 -5.10 -6.93
C GLU A 9 -22.16 -4.47 -8.25
N THR A 10 -20.98 -3.83 -8.32
CA THR A 10 -20.49 -3.24 -9.57
C THR A 10 -20.20 -4.33 -10.60
N ILE A 11 -19.53 -5.42 -10.21
CA ILE A 11 -19.29 -6.58 -11.08
C ILE A 11 -20.62 -7.17 -11.54
N ASN A 12 -21.57 -7.39 -10.63
CA ASN A 12 -22.88 -7.94 -10.96
C ASN A 12 -23.68 -7.01 -11.87
N ASN A 13 -23.64 -5.69 -11.65
CA ASN A 13 -24.26 -4.71 -12.53
C ASN A 13 -23.60 -4.69 -13.91
N ASP A 14 -22.27 -4.75 -13.99
CA ASP A 14 -21.52 -4.85 -15.24
C ASP A 14 -21.76 -6.18 -15.96
N LEU A 15 -22.09 -7.25 -15.24
CA LEU A 15 -22.49 -8.54 -15.83
C LEU A 15 -23.97 -8.54 -16.26
N CYS A 16 -24.87 -8.00 -15.44
CA CYS A 16 -26.34 -7.99 -15.63
C CYS A 16 -26.82 -6.96 -16.66
N ASN A 17 -26.25 -5.74 -16.67
CA ASN A 17 -26.53 -4.73 -17.69
C ASN A 17 -26.07 -5.17 -19.08
N THR A 18 -25.37 -6.29 -19.16
CA THR A 18 -24.66 -6.71 -20.37
C THR A 18 -24.89 -8.18 -20.70
N THR A 19 -26.15 -8.48 -21.01
CA THR A 19 -26.55 -9.55 -21.95
C THR A 19 -25.78 -9.51 -23.29
N LYS A 20 -25.03 -8.42 -23.58
CA LYS A 20 -24.18 -8.21 -24.77
C LYS A 20 -22.66 -8.43 -24.58
N LEU A 21 -22.17 -8.81 -23.38
CA LEU A 21 -20.72 -9.05 -23.13
C LEU A 21 -20.37 -10.51 -22.79
N LYS A 22 -21.09 -11.50 -23.32
CA LYS A 22 -20.49 -12.84 -23.41
C LYS A 22 -19.16 -12.71 -24.16
N ASN A 23 -18.04 -12.74 -23.42
CA ASN A 23 -16.63 -12.71 -23.87
C ASN A 23 -15.90 -11.35 -24.02
N LYS A 24 -16.20 -10.30 -23.25
CA LYS A 24 -15.26 -9.14 -23.17
C LYS A 24 -14.47 -9.11 -21.85
N PRO A 25 -13.20 -8.66 -21.88
CA PRO A 25 -12.38 -8.51 -20.67
C PRO A 25 -13.01 -7.52 -19.69
N LEU A 26 -13.08 -7.90 -18.41
CA LEU A 26 -13.48 -7.01 -17.31
C LEU A 26 -12.23 -6.40 -16.68
N HIS A 27 -12.20 -5.07 -16.56
CA HIS A 27 -11.09 -4.35 -15.95
C HIS A 27 -11.29 -4.22 -14.44
N LEU A 28 -10.68 -5.12 -13.66
CA LEU A 28 -10.85 -5.16 -12.19
C LEU A 28 -9.99 -4.14 -11.44
N PHE A 29 -8.89 -3.67 -12.03
CA PHE A 29 -7.91 -2.83 -11.32
C PHE A 29 -8.50 -1.51 -10.81
N PRO A 30 -9.30 -0.74 -11.60
CA PRO A 30 -9.91 0.50 -11.10
C PRO A 30 -10.88 0.27 -9.94
N LEU A 31 -11.57 -0.87 -9.92
CA LEU A 31 -12.50 -1.21 -8.83
C LEU A 31 -11.75 -1.47 -7.52
N ILE A 32 -10.62 -2.18 -7.62
CA ILE A 32 -9.74 -2.47 -6.47
C ILE A 32 -9.08 -1.20 -5.97
N ASP A 33 -8.61 -0.35 -6.90
CA ASP A 33 -8.00 0.94 -6.56
C ASP A 33 -8.96 1.82 -5.75
N VAL A 34 -10.20 1.99 -6.22
CA VAL A 34 -11.22 2.78 -5.49
C VAL A 34 -11.54 2.14 -4.14
N ALA A 35 -11.68 0.82 -4.07
CA ALA A 35 -11.99 0.11 -2.83
C ALA A 35 -10.90 0.28 -1.76
N ILE A 36 -9.63 0.09 -2.13
CA ILE A 36 -8.51 0.33 -1.21
C ILE A 36 -8.42 1.80 -0.84
N GLY A 37 -8.67 2.70 -1.79
CA GLY A 37 -8.68 4.15 -1.56
C GLY A 37 -9.70 4.53 -0.52
N SER A 38 -10.91 4.00 -0.63
CA SER A 38 -11.98 4.20 0.34
C SER A 38 -11.65 3.64 1.72
N ILE A 39 -10.96 2.49 1.82
CA ILE A 39 -10.55 1.92 3.12
C ILE A 39 -9.54 2.83 3.81
N ILE A 40 -8.48 3.24 3.12
CA ILE A 40 -7.45 4.09 3.73
C ILE A 40 -8.01 5.48 4.02
N ASN A 41 -8.84 6.04 3.14
CA ASN A 41 -9.49 7.33 3.37
C ASN A 41 -10.44 7.28 4.56
N GLN A 42 -11.17 6.17 4.75
CA GLN A 42 -12.02 5.95 5.91
C GLN A 42 -11.20 5.90 7.20
N ILE A 43 -10.02 5.28 7.19
CA ILE A 43 -9.14 5.20 8.37
C ILE A 43 -8.56 6.58 8.72
N VAL A 44 -8.18 7.35 7.70
CA VAL A 44 -7.49 8.64 7.89
C VAL A 44 -8.48 9.78 8.15
N PHE A 45 -9.47 9.93 7.26
CA PHE A 45 -10.39 11.07 7.19
C PHE A 45 -11.86 10.73 7.46
N GLY A 46 -12.19 9.46 7.63
CA GLY A 46 -13.53 9.09 8.07
C GLY A 46 -14.62 8.92 7.05
N TYR A 47 -14.29 9.03 5.77
CA TYR A 47 -15.25 8.79 4.70
C TYR A 47 -14.67 7.93 3.58
N ARG A 48 -15.58 7.42 2.73
CA ARG A 48 -15.28 6.58 1.57
C ARG A 48 -15.52 7.32 0.27
N PHE A 49 -14.89 6.87 -0.81
CA PHE A 49 -15.11 7.41 -2.15
C PHE A 49 -16.33 6.73 -2.81
N ILE A 50 -17.52 7.22 -2.50
CA ILE A 50 -18.81 6.70 -3.00
C ILE A 50 -19.50 7.78 -3.84
N GLY A 51 -20.05 7.39 -5.00
CA GLY A 51 -20.76 8.31 -5.89
C GLY A 51 -19.85 9.43 -6.39
N GLU A 52 -20.21 10.68 -6.10
CA GLU A 52 -19.53 11.89 -6.59
C GLU A 52 -18.09 12.03 -6.05
N THR A 53 -17.80 11.53 -4.85
CA THR A 53 -16.45 11.59 -4.25
C THR A 53 -15.47 10.64 -4.94
N ARG A 54 -15.92 9.75 -5.85
CA ARG A 54 -14.99 8.95 -6.69
C ARG A 54 -14.11 9.82 -7.58
N LYS A 55 -14.57 10.99 -7.99
CA LYS A 55 -13.76 11.90 -8.82
C LYS A 55 -12.53 12.38 -8.03
N GLU A 56 -12.72 12.72 -6.76
CA GLU A 56 -11.65 13.11 -5.84
C GLU A 56 -10.59 12.03 -5.72
N PHE A 57 -11.00 10.76 -5.60
CA PHE A 57 -10.06 9.63 -5.58
C PHE A 57 -9.17 9.60 -6.83
N TYR A 58 -9.74 9.77 -8.03
CA TYR A 58 -8.95 9.74 -9.26
C TYR A 58 -8.00 10.94 -9.38
N GLU A 59 -8.38 12.10 -8.87
CA GLU A 59 -7.51 13.27 -8.78
C GLU A 59 -6.32 13.01 -7.84
N LEU A 60 -6.58 12.43 -6.66
CA LEU A 60 -5.53 11.99 -5.73
C LEU A 60 -4.63 10.92 -6.36
N LYS A 61 -5.21 9.91 -7.01
CA LYS A 61 -4.46 8.83 -7.67
C LYS A 61 -3.57 9.36 -8.79
N ALA A 62 -4.04 10.31 -9.60
CA ALA A 62 -3.22 10.93 -10.65
C ALA A 62 -2.01 11.68 -10.06
N VAL A 63 -2.19 12.34 -8.92
CA VAL A 63 -1.10 13.00 -8.19
C VAL A 63 -0.08 11.98 -7.67
N MET A 64 -0.53 10.80 -7.25
CA MET A 64 0.33 9.70 -6.79
C MET A 64 1.11 9.07 -7.94
N ASP A 65 0.45 8.75 -9.06
CA ASP A 65 1.09 8.19 -10.24
C ASP A 65 2.21 9.09 -10.75
N GLU A 66 1.99 10.42 -10.75
CA GLU A 66 3.03 11.37 -11.09
C GLU A 66 4.23 11.30 -10.13
N GLN A 67 4.00 11.11 -8.82
CA GLN A 67 5.07 10.96 -7.83
C GLN A 67 5.87 9.68 -8.06
N THR A 68 5.18 8.56 -8.28
CA THR A 68 5.80 7.26 -8.58
C THR A 68 6.62 7.34 -9.87
N HIS A 69 6.11 7.96 -10.92
CA HIS A 69 6.87 8.20 -12.16
C HIS A 69 8.11 9.07 -11.95
N MET A 70 8.03 10.12 -11.13
CA MET A 70 9.19 10.96 -10.82
C MET A 70 10.24 10.21 -10.00
N PHE A 71 9.83 9.35 -9.07
CA PHE A 71 10.74 8.59 -8.21
C PHE A 71 11.42 7.45 -8.97
N THR A 72 10.70 6.77 -9.86
CA THR A 72 11.21 5.66 -10.69
C THR A 72 12.03 6.12 -11.90
N HIS A 73 12.02 7.41 -12.22
CA HIS A 73 12.80 7.96 -13.33
C HIS A 73 14.31 7.69 -13.12
N PRO A 74 15.06 7.16 -14.12
CA PRO A 74 16.47 6.79 -13.97
C PRO A 74 17.37 7.92 -13.43
N ILE A 75 17.15 9.16 -13.89
CA ILE A 75 17.87 10.35 -13.38
C ILE A 75 17.65 10.53 -11.87
N CYS A 76 16.45 10.28 -11.35
CA CYS A 76 16.15 10.38 -9.93
C CYS A 76 16.95 9.35 -9.14
N VAL A 77 16.95 8.09 -9.58
CA VAL A 77 17.71 6.99 -8.96
C VAL A 77 19.21 7.30 -8.95
N VAL A 78 19.75 7.80 -10.07
CA VAL A 78 21.16 8.20 -10.17
C VAL A 78 21.49 9.36 -9.21
N LEU A 79 20.60 10.36 -9.10
CA LEU A 79 20.77 11.47 -8.14
C LEU A 79 20.70 11.01 -6.68
N PHE A 80 19.88 10.00 -6.37
CA PHE A 80 19.82 9.39 -5.05
C PHE A 80 21.12 8.65 -4.70
N ALA A 81 21.66 7.88 -5.65
CA ALA A 81 22.91 7.15 -5.49
C ALA A 81 24.14 8.07 -5.46
N MET A 82 24.17 9.11 -6.29
CA MET A 82 25.28 10.06 -6.44
C MET A 82 24.80 11.51 -6.37
N PRO A 83 24.57 12.06 -5.15
CA PRO A 83 24.04 13.41 -4.99
C PRO A 83 24.91 14.52 -5.58
N CYS A 84 26.21 14.29 -5.76
CA CYS A 84 27.13 15.25 -6.38
C CYS A 84 26.80 15.54 -7.85
N LEU A 85 26.14 14.62 -8.57
CA LEU A 85 25.77 14.83 -9.96
C LEU A 85 24.73 15.95 -10.14
N ARG A 86 24.05 16.38 -9.06
CA ARG A 86 23.09 17.50 -9.08
C ARG A 86 23.66 18.83 -9.58
N TYR A 87 24.98 18.99 -9.55
CA TYR A 87 25.66 20.20 -10.03
C TYR A 87 25.89 20.21 -11.54
N LEU A 88 25.75 19.06 -12.22
CA LEU A 88 25.85 18.99 -13.68
C LEU A 88 24.54 19.48 -14.34
N PRO A 89 24.61 20.17 -15.50
CA PRO A 89 23.45 20.85 -16.10
C PRO A 89 22.21 19.97 -16.34
N VAL A 90 22.41 18.74 -16.84
CA VAL A 90 21.31 17.79 -17.13
C VAL A 90 20.57 17.38 -15.86
N PHE A 91 21.33 17.11 -14.80
CA PHE A 91 20.81 16.67 -13.51
C PHE A 91 20.23 17.82 -12.69
N SER A 92 20.83 19.01 -12.77
CA SER A 92 20.35 20.20 -12.07
C SER A 92 18.99 20.65 -12.60
N HIS A 93 18.76 20.56 -13.92
CA HIS A 93 17.46 20.85 -14.52
C HIS A 93 16.37 19.90 -14.01
N TYR A 94 16.63 18.59 -14.01
CA TYR A 94 15.70 17.59 -13.46
C TYR A 94 15.44 17.83 -11.96
N PHE A 95 16.51 18.02 -11.18
CA PHE A 95 16.43 18.25 -9.73
C PHE A 95 15.60 19.50 -9.40
N ASN A 96 15.83 20.60 -10.12
CA ASN A 96 15.09 21.84 -9.93
C ASN A 96 13.61 21.69 -10.32
N ARG A 97 13.31 20.93 -11.38
CA ARG A 97 11.93 20.61 -11.78
C ARG A 97 11.19 19.83 -10.69
N VAL A 98 11.82 18.80 -10.13
CA VAL A 98 11.27 18.03 -9.00
C VAL A 98 11.07 18.94 -7.77
N LYS A 99 12.07 19.75 -7.43
CA LYS A 99 12.01 20.69 -6.30
C LYS A 99 10.88 21.73 -6.46
N GLN A 100 10.70 22.27 -7.66
CA GLN A 100 9.66 23.26 -7.95
C GLN A 100 8.26 22.63 -7.88
N ARG A 101 8.09 21.41 -8.40
CA ARG A 101 6.83 20.66 -8.28
C ARG A 101 6.48 20.33 -6.85
N ARG A 102 7.46 19.91 -6.04
CA ARG A 102 7.28 19.67 -4.62
C ARG A 102 6.82 20.93 -3.88
N ARG A 103 7.45 22.09 -4.18
CA ARG A 103 7.05 23.39 -3.63
C ARG A 103 5.64 23.82 -4.06
N ARG A 104 5.24 23.54 -5.30
CA ARG A 104 3.87 23.82 -5.78
C ARG A 104 2.85 22.96 -5.06
N LYS A 105 3.09 21.65 -4.92
CA LYS A 105 2.24 20.75 -4.12
C LYS A 105 2.23 21.13 -2.64
N GLU A 106 3.33 21.66 -2.11
CA GLU A 106 3.40 22.21 -0.75
C GLU A 106 2.65 23.54 -0.60
N ALA A 107 2.57 24.36 -1.65
CA ALA A 107 1.83 25.64 -1.67
C ALA A 107 0.33 25.45 -1.98
N GLU A 108 -0.04 24.43 -2.76
CA GLU A 108 -1.41 23.99 -3.04
C GLU A 108 -1.96 23.09 -1.92
N LYS A 109 -1.30 23.03 -0.75
CA LYS A 109 -1.82 22.38 0.48
C LYS A 109 -3.03 23.15 1.01
N SER A 110 -4.15 23.12 0.29
CA SER A 110 -5.45 23.64 0.73
C SER A 110 -6.51 22.55 0.74
N SER A 111 -7.28 22.55 1.83
CA SER A 111 -8.55 21.85 2.09
C SER A 111 -8.53 20.32 2.13
N PHE A 112 -8.04 19.76 3.24
CA PHE A 112 -8.71 18.58 3.80
C PHE A 112 -9.80 19.09 4.75
N LYS A 113 -11.04 18.61 4.59
CA LYS A 113 -12.13 18.93 5.52
C LYS A 113 -11.97 18.05 6.76
N GLU A 114 -11.88 18.69 7.91
CA GLU A 114 -11.98 18.05 9.23
C GLU A 114 -13.46 17.72 9.46
N ASP A 115 -13.80 16.43 9.58
CA ASP A 115 -15.04 16.00 10.21
C ASP A 115 -14.93 14.55 10.75
N ASP A 116 -15.23 14.44 12.05
CA ASP A 116 -15.63 13.31 12.93
C ASP A 116 -14.87 11.97 12.96
N THR A 117 -14.22 11.65 14.10
CA THR A 117 -13.83 10.36 14.73
C THR A 117 -12.84 9.41 14.01
N TYR A 118 -11.69 9.89 13.54
CA TYR A 118 -10.66 9.04 12.91
C TYR A 118 -9.21 9.45 13.27
N PHE A 119 -8.20 8.97 12.52
CA PHE A 119 -6.79 9.25 12.80
C PHE A 119 -6.51 10.76 12.91
N VAL A 120 -7.12 11.58 12.05
CA VAL A 120 -7.01 13.05 12.09
C VAL A 120 -7.43 13.59 13.44
N ASP A 121 -8.59 13.20 13.94
CA ASP A 121 -9.12 13.67 15.23
C ASP A 121 -8.28 13.23 16.41
N ALA A 122 -7.83 11.97 16.40
CA ALA A 122 -6.93 11.46 17.42
C ALA A 122 -5.63 12.29 17.47
N PHE A 123 -5.12 12.69 16.31
CA PHE A 123 -3.94 13.53 16.21
C PHE A 123 -4.21 14.98 16.66
N LEU A 124 -5.34 15.57 16.26
CA LEU A 124 -5.75 16.92 16.68
C LEU A 124 -5.97 16.99 18.19
N HIS A 125 -6.60 15.97 18.77
CA HIS A 125 -6.79 15.87 20.21
C HIS A 125 -5.45 15.79 20.96
N GLU A 126 -4.48 15.04 20.42
CA GLU A 126 -3.13 14.98 20.99
C GLU A 126 -2.41 16.33 20.91
N ILE A 127 -2.62 17.13 19.84
CA ILE A 127 -2.12 18.52 19.77
C ILE A 127 -2.71 19.36 20.90
N GLU A 128 -4.02 19.27 21.15
CA GLU A 128 -4.70 20.03 22.21
C GLU A 128 -4.20 19.65 23.61
N ILE A 129 -4.08 18.34 23.90
CA ILE A 129 -3.53 17.84 25.16
C ILE A 129 -2.13 18.42 25.37
N ARG A 130 -1.26 18.35 24.37
CA ARG A 130 0.13 18.83 24.49
C ARG A 130 0.22 20.34 24.72
N LYS A 131 -0.62 21.13 24.04
CA LYS A 131 -0.74 22.57 24.29
C LYS A 131 -1.16 22.87 25.72
N SER A 132 -2.10 22.09 26.27
CA SER A 132 -2.53 22.24 27.66
C SER A 132 -1.41 21.93 28.66
N LEU A 133 -0.58 20.91 28.37
CA LEU A 133 0.51 20.46 29.23
C LEU A 133 1.75 21.38 29.18
N SER A 134 2.01 22.05 28.06
CA SER A 134 3.12 23.00 27.92
C SER A 134 2.83 24.39 28.50
N GLY A 135 1.64 24.60 29.08
CA GLY A 135 1.28 25.87 29.70
C GLY A 135 1.11 27.02 28.71
N ASN A 136 0.72 26.74 27.46
CA ASN A 136 0.56 27.73 26.38
C ASN A 136 1.82 28.58 26.10
N THR A 137 3.02 28.06 26.34
CA THR A 137 4.22 28.67 25.78
C THR A 137 4.19 28.53 24.26
N ASP A 138 4.51 29.60 23.51
CA ASP A 138 4.58 29.62 22.03
C ASP A 138 5.65 28.66 21.45
N GLU A 139 6.25 27.78 22.25
CA GLU A 139 7.07 26.69 21.75
C GLU A 139 6.18 25.64 21.06
N GLU A 140 6.05 25.81 19.74
CA GLU A 140 5.33 24.90 18.87
C GLU A 140 5.95 23.48 18.95
N ASP A 141 5.14 22.47 19.31
CA ASP A 141 5.58 21.07 19.30
C ASP A 141 5.99 20.71 17.87
N LYS A 142 7.26 20.34 17.68
CA LYS A 142 7.83 20.03 16.36
C LYS A 142 7.24 18.76 15.73
N LEU A 143 6.67 17.87 16.54
CA LEU A 143 6.12 16.59 16.11
C LEU A 143 4.60 16.63 16.00
N PHE A 144 3.93 17.32 16.92
CA PHE A 144 2.47 17.42 16.98
C PHE A 144 2.01 18.82 16.59
N ASN A 145 1.96 19.04 15.28
CA ASN A 145 1.47 20.27 14.66
C ASN A 145 0.71 19.96 13.36
N HIS A 146 -0.01 20.95 12.83
CA HIS A 146 -0.81 20.78 11.62
C HIS A 146 0.02 20.44 10.37
N GLU A 147 1.30 20.85 10.30
CA GLU A 147 2.17 20.46 9.19
C GLU A 147 2.48 18.96 9.23
N SER A 148 2.80 18.44 10.41
CA SER A 148 3.10 17.03 10.66
C SER A 148 1.86 16.17 10.41
N LEU A 149 0.69 16.62 10.85
CA LEU A 149 -0.60 15.97 10.55
C LEU A 149 -0.81 15.82 9.04
N ARG A 150 -0.67 16.91 8.28
CA ARG A 150 -0.82 16.87 6.81
C ARG A 150 0.19 15.93 6.16
N GLY A 151 1.44 15.95 6.63
CA GLY A 151 2.49 15.06 6.16
C GLY A 151 2.14 13.58 6.41
N LEU A 152 1.65 13.26 7.60
CA LEU A 152 1.24 11.90 7.98
C LEU A 152 0.01 11.43 7.20
N CYS A 153 -1.00 12.28 7.00
CA CYS A 153 -2.16 11.91 6.18
C CYS A 153 -1.75 11.58 4.75
N HIS A 154 -0.83 12.37 4.16
CA HIS A 154 -0.29 12.10 2.83
C HIS A 154 0.51 10.78 2.80
N ASP A 155 1.37 10.56 3.79
CA ASP A 155 2.19 9.34 3.89
C ASP A 155 1.33 8.08 4.04
N LEU A 156 0.37 8.08 4.98
CA LEU A 156 -0.55 6.98 5.24
C LEU A 156 -1.38 6.63 4.00
N PHE A 157 -1.93 7.64 3.33
CA PHE A 157 -2.71 7.43 2.12
C PHE A 157 -1.86 6.79 1.01
N ASN A 158 -0.68 7.35 0.71
CA ASN A 158 0.15 6.81 -0.36
C ASN A 158 0.64 5.39 -0.07
N ALA A 159 1.16 5.18 1.15
CA ALA A 159 1.72 3.91 1.55
C ALA A 159 0.65 2.81 1.59
N GLY A 160 -0.56 3.12 2.07
CA GLY A 160 -1.67 2.18 2.17
C GLY A 160 -2.34 1.85 0.83
N GLN A 161 -2.38 2.82 -0.09
CA GLN A 161 -3.09 2.70 -1.37
C GLN A 161 -2.37 1.79 -2.37
N GLU A 162 -1.23 2.23 -2.90
CA GLU A 162 -0.59 1.54 -4.05
C GLU A 162 -0.08 0.15 -3.69
N THR A 163 0.43 -0.03 -2.48
CA THR A 163 1.03 -1.31 -2.06
C THR A 163 -0.03 -2.41 -1.95
N THR A 164 -1.15 -2.12 -1.30
CA THR A 164 -2.25 -3.07 -1.07
C THR A 164 -2.99 -3.35 -2.37
N ALA A 165 -3.34 -2.33 -3.15
CA ALA A 165 -4.06 -2.50 -4.41
C ALA A 165 -3.25 -3.36 -5.40
N ASN A 166 -1.95 -3.07 -5.57
CA ASN A 166 -1.09 -3.89 -6.45
C ASN A 166 -0.93 -5.32 -5.93
N THR A 167 -0.83 -5.53 -4.62
CA THR A 167 -0.78 -6.88 -4.04
C THR A 167 -2.04 -7.68 -4.37
N LEU A 168 -3.23 -7.07 -4.26
CA LEU A 168 -4.49 -7.71 -4.63
C LEU A 168 -4.59 -7.98 -6.14
N ASN A 169 -4.10 -7.05 -6.97
CA ASN A 169 -4.00 -7.28 -8.41
C ASN A 169 -3.11 -8.50 -8.73
N PHE A 170 -2.01 -8.70 -8.00
CA PHE A 170 -1.20 -9.91 -8.10
C PHE A 170 -1.91 -11.17 -7.61
N VAL A 171 -2.71 -11.10 -6.54
CA VAL A 171 -3.54 -12.24 -6.10
C VAL A 171 -4.44 -12.67 -7.26
N ILE A 172 -5.17 -11.73 -7.86
CA ILE A 172 -6.08 -12.02 -8.97
C ILE A 172 -5.31 -12.58 -10.17
N LEU A 173 -4.20 -11.96 -10.54
CA LEU A 173 -3.34 -12.43 -11.62
C LEU A 173 -2.91 -13.89 -11.38
N TYR A 174 -2.45 -14.23 -10.19
CA TYR A 174 -2.03 -15.59 -9.87
C TYR A 174 -3.21 -16.57 -9.81
N MET A 175 -4.40 -16.15 -9.38
CA MET A 175 -5.58 -17.01 -9.45
C MET A 175 -6.01 -17.29 -10.89
N ILE A 176 -5.85 -16.33 -11.81
CA ILE A 176 -6.10 -16.54 -13.24
C ILE A 176 -5.06 -17.47 -13.88
N VAL A 177 -3.78 -17.30 -13.52
CA VAL A 177 -2.67 -18.11 -14.06
C VAL A 177 -2.64 -19.53 -13.49
N TYR A 178 -3.06 -19.72 -12.24
CA TYR A 178 -3.05 -21.00 -11.52
C TYR A 178 -4.48 -21.39 -11.08
N PRO A 179 -5.38 -21.73 -12.03
CA PRO A 179 -6.79 -22.00 -11.73
C PRO A 179 -6.98 -23.16 -10.75
N GLU A 180 -6.10 -24.16 -10.74
CA GLU A 180 -6.12 -25.25 -9.77
C GLU A 180 -5.92 -24.77 -8.32
N LYS A 181 -5.13 -23.69 -8.15
CA LYS A 181 -4.93 -23.07 -6.84
C LYS A 181 -6.14 -22.24 -6.44
N GLN A 182 -6.76 -21.56 -7.41
CA GLN A 182 -8.00 -20.83 -7.20
C GLN A 182 -9.13 -21.77 -6.75
N THR A 183 -9.35 -22.89 -7.45
CA THR A 183 -10.38 -23.88 -7.08
C THR A 183 -10.18 -24.38 -5.66
N LYS A 184 -8.95 -24.74 -5.29
CA LYS A 184 -8.65 -25.21 -3.94
C LYS A 184 -8.86 -24.13 -2.86
N MET A 185 -8.58 -22.86 -3.18
CA MET A 185 -8.87 -21.74 -2.29
C MET A 185 -10.38 -21.54 -2.12
N GLN A 186 -11.15 -21.64 -3.20
CA GLN A 186 -12.62 -21.57 -3.18
C GLN A 186 -13.21 -22.70 -2.32
N GLU A 187 -12.78 -23.94 -2.51
CA GLU A 187 -13.22 -25.08 -1.69
C GLU A 187 -12.97 -24.85 -0.19
N GLU A 188 -11.87 -24.19 0.18
CA GLU A 188 -11.58 -23.84 1.58
C GLU A 188 -12.51 -22.75 2.10
N LEU A 189 -12.76 -21.71 1.32
CA LEU A 189 -13.69 -20.64 1.68
C LEU A 189 -15.14 -21.14 1.76
N ASP A 190 -15.55 -22.00 0.84
CA ASP A 190 -16.90 -22.56 0.78
C ASP A 190 -17.22 -23.41 2.01
N ARG A 191 -16.25 -24.13 2.58
CA ARG A 191 -16.43 -24.83 3.87
C ARG A 191 -16.80 -23.84 4.98
N ILE A 192 -16.06 -22.73 5.10
CA ILE A 192 -16.32 -21.71 6.14
C ILE A 192 -17.69 -21.04 5.95
N MET A 193 -18.10 -20.81 4.71
CA MET A 193 -19.38 -20.18 4.37
C MET A 193 -20.56 -21.16 4.48
N GLY A 194 -20.33 -22.45 4.22
CA GLY A 194 -21.33 -23.52 4.23
C GLY A 194 -21.61 -24.14 5.60
N ASP A 195 -20.72 -23.97 6.58
CA ASP A 195 -20.85 -24.56 7.93
C ASP A 195 -22.01 -24.00 8.78
N ASN A 196 -22.78 -23.03 8.28
CA ASN A 196 -23.97 -22.50 8.94
C ASN A 196 -25.23 -22.73 8.10
N GLU A 197 -26.25 -23.34 8.70
CA GLU A 197 -27.59 -23.53 8.12
C GLU A 197 -28.13 -22.19 7.56
N GLY A 198 -28.12 -22.06 6.22
CA GLY A 198 -28.71 -20.91 5.52
C GLY A 198 -27.80 -20.11 4.56
N GLY A 199 -26.50 -20.44 4.43
CA GLY A 199 -25.66 -19.94 3.32
C GLY A 199 -25.38 -18.42 3.30
N THR A 200 -25.58 -17.71 4.40
CA THR A 200 -25.48 -16.23 4.48
C THR A 200 -24.23 -15.73 5.22
N ARG A 201 -23.41 -16.63 5.79
CA ARG A 201 -22.25 -16.24 6.58
C ARG A 201 -21.08 -15.82 5.69
N ARG A 202 -20.49 -14.66 5.99
CA ARG A 202 -19.26 -14.16 5.35
C ARG A 202 -18.02 -14.57 6.12
N VAL A 203 -16.93 -14.74 5.39
CA VAL A 203 -15.60 -14.91 5.96
C VAL A 203 -15.21 -13.65 6.74
N SER A 204 -14.67 -13.86 7.94
CA SER A 204 -14.21 -12.80 8.84
C SER A 204 -12.76 -13.02 9.26
N LEU A 205 -12.14 -12.03 9.91
CA LEU A 205 -10.79 -12.21 10.47
C LEU A 205 -10.74 -13.31 11.55
N ALA A 206 -11.86 -13.63 12.20
CA ALA A 206 -11.94 -14.73 13.16
C ALA A 206 -11.77 -16.11 12.50
N ASP A 207 -11.98 -16.21 11.19
CA ASP A 207 -11.79 -17.44 10.41
C ASP A 207 -10.36 -17.65 9.94
N LYS A 208 -9.48 -16.67 10.13
CA LYS A 208 -8.10 -16.71 9.60
C LYS A 208 -7.38 -18.00 9.99
N SER A 209 -7.54 -18.48 11.22
CA SER A 209 -6.91 -19.73 11.68
C SER A 209 -7.46 -21.00 11.01
N LYS A 210 -8.68 -20.94 10.46
CA LYS A 210 -9.35 -22.03 9.75
C LYS A 210 -9.13 -21.99 8.23
N LEU A 211 -8.37 -21.01 7.75
CA LEU A 211 -8.09 -20.77 6.33
C LEU A 211 -6.59 -20.92 6.01
N PRO A 212 -5.93 -22.05 6.37
CA PRO A 212 -4.48 -22.22 6.20
C PRO A 212 -4.04 -22.11 4.73
N TYR A 213 -4.82 -22.61 3.78
CA TYR A 213 -4.46 -22.57 2.36
C TYR A 213 -4.64 -21.18 1.75
N THR A 214 -5.70 -20.47 2.11
CA THR A 214 -5.94 -19.07 1.72
C THR A 214 -4.83 -18.17 2.27
N ASN A 215 -4.46 -18.34 3.54
CA ASN A 215 -3.30 -17.64 4.12
C ASN A 215 -2.03 -17.96 3.33
N ALA A 216 -1.85 -19.22 2.91
CA ALA A 216 -0.70 -19.61 2.11
C ALA A 216 -0.64 -18.88 0.77
N VAL A 217 -1.77 -18.81 0.05
CA VAL A 217 -1.90 -18.07 -1.21
C VAL A 217 -1.56 -16.58 -1.04
N ILE A 218 -2.06 -15.93 0.02
CA ILE A 218 -1.81 -14.50 0.28
C ILE A 218 -0.32 -14.26 0.57
N ASN A 219 0.27 -15.04 1.48
CA ASN A 219 1.70 -14.90 1.82
C ASN A 219 2.59 -15.20 0.62
N GLU A 220 2.26 -16.24 -0.15
CA GLU A 220 3.00 -16.58 -1.35
C GLU A 220 2.87 -15.52 -2.43
N THR A 221 1.71 -14.87 -2.56
CA THR A 221 1.54 -13.75 -3.48
C THR A 221 2.52 -12.63 -3.15
N GLN A 222 2.62 -12.24 -1.88
CA GLN A 222 3.56 -11.21 -1.43
C GLN A 222 5.01 -11.61 -1.65
N ARG A 223 5.37 -12.87 -1.36
CA ARG A 223 6.73 -13.39 -1.60
C ARG A 223 7.08 -13.40 -3.09
N PHE A 224 6.15 -13.86 -3.92
CA PHE A 224 6.40 -14.11 -5.33
C PHE A 224 6.38 -12.82 -6.16
N CYS A 225 5.42 -11.92 -5.91
CA CYS A 225 5.38 -10.62 -6.59
C CYS A 225 6.53 -9.70 -6.16
N ASN A 226 6.97 -9.81 -4.89
CA ASN A 226 8.11 -9.08 -4.34
C ASN A 226 8.06 -7.58 -4.70
N LEU A 227 6.93 -6.95 -4.37
CA LEU A 227 6.53 -5.63 -4.87
C LEU A 227 7.57 -4.52 -4.61
N VAL A 228 8.30 -4.60 -3.49
CA VAL A 228 9.32 -3.63 -3.09
C VAL A 228 10.67 -4.34 -2.87
N PRO A 229 11.36 -4.73 -3.96
CA PRO A 229 12.53 -5.62 -3.89
C PRO A 229 13.77 -4.98 -3.24
N LEU A 230 13.87 -3.65 -3.34
CA LEU A 230 14.83 -2.78 -2.67
C LEU A 230 14.03 -1.93 -1.69
N ASN A 231 13.96 -2.37 -0.43
CA ASN A 231 13.17 -1.69 0.61
C ASN A 231 13.62 -0.23 0.78
N LEU A 232 12.92 0.52 1.64
CA LEU A 232 13.28 1.89 1.98
C LEU A 232 14.71 1.99 2.53
N ILE A 233 15.39 3.08 2.21
CA ILE A 233 16.77 3.33 2.64
C ILE A 233 16.77 3.72 4.12
N HIS A 234 17.51 2.97 4.93
CA HIS A 234 17.77 3.28 6.33
C HIS A 234 19.10 4.04 6.48
N ARG A 235 19.30 4.66 7.64
CA ARG A 235 20.56 5.31 8.01
C ARG A 235 20.94 4.97 9.45
N THR A 236 22.19 4.56 9.70
CA THR A 236 22.66 4.27 11.05
C THR A 236 22.66 5.54 11.91
N THR A 237 22.07 5.47 13.11
CA THR A 237 21.99 6.60 14.05
C THR A 237 23.22 6.73 14.94
N LYS A 238 24.00 5.66 15.05
CA LYS A 238 25.28 5.53 15.76
C LYS A 238 26.15 4.49 15.04
N ASP A 239 27.39 4.34 15.49
CA ASP A 239 28.26 3.26 15.04
C ASP A 239 27.64 1.92 15.47
N VAL A 240 27.57 0.97 14.54
CA VAL A 240 26.98 -0.36 14.78
C VAL A 240 27.84 -1.45 14.14
N GLU A 241 27.78 -2.67 14.67
CA GLU A 241 28.37 -3.84 14.04
C GLU A 241 27.27 -4.73 13.47
N CYS A 242 27.40 -5.16 12.21
CA CYS A 242 26.46 -6.03 11.53
C CYS A 242 27.22 -7.11 10.77
N ALA A 243 26.95 -8.39 11.06
CA ALA A 243 27.62 -9.54 10.46
C ALA A 243 29.17 -9.45 10.48
N GLY A 244 29.74 -8.91 11.57
CA GLY A 244 31.18 -8.71 11.73
C GLY A 244 31.75 -7.44 11.06
N PHE A 245 30.93 -6.65 10.37
CA PHE A 245 31.33 -5.39 9.76
C PHE A 245 30.96 -4.20 10.64
N LYS A 246 31.93 -3.32 10.91
CA LYS A 246 31.70 -2.05 11.60
C LYS A 246 31.15 -1.01 10.63
N LEU A 247 29.93 -0.55 10.88
CA LEU A 247 29.23 0.48 10.12
C LEU A 247 29.24 1.78 10.91
N PRO A 248 29.93 2.83 10.44
CA PRO A 248 29.92 4.13 11.11
C PRO A 248 28.53 4.75 11.16
N LYS A 249 28.30 5.65 12.11
CA LYS A 249 27.14 6.53 12.18
C LYS A 249 26.95 7.26 10.84
N GLY A 250 25.71 7.30 10.38
CA GLY A 250 25.32 7.99 9.17
C GLY A 250 25.44 7.15 7.89
N THR A 251 25.85 5.89 7.98
CA THR A 251 25.90 4.94 6.86
C THR A 251 24.49 4.66 6.35
N ARG A 252 24.28 4.77 5.03
CA ARG A 252 23.02 4.42 4.37
C ARG A 252 22.97 2.93 4.09
N ILE A 253 21.85 2.29 4.39
CA ILE A 253 21.65 0.84 4.22
C ILE A 253 20.37 0.64 3.42
N THR A 254 20.43 -0.13 2.34
CA THR A 254 19.26 -0.50 1.54
C THR A 254 18.98 -1.99 1.76
N PRO A 255 17.96 -2.36 2.54
CA PRO A 255 17.61 -3.76 2.74
C PRO A 255 17.10 -4.38 1.44
N MET A 256 17.78 -5.39 0.93
CA MET A 256 17.36 -6.11 -0.27
C MET A 256 16.42 -7.25 0.12
N ILE A 257 15.15 -6.94 0.38
CA ILE A 257 14.12 -7.94 0.74
C ILE A 257 14.08 -9.08 -0.27
N SER A 258 14.23 -8.77 -1.56
CA SER A 258 14.31 -9.74 -2.65
C SER A 258 15.28 -10.89 -2.41
N THR A 259 16.43 -10.63 -1.77
CA THR A 259 17.45 -11.66 -1.50
C THR A 259 16.98 -12.67 -0.47
N VAL A 260 16.17 -12.24 0.50
CA VAL A 260 15.59 -13.10 1.54
C VAL A 260 14.41 -13.89 0.96
N LEU A 261 13.49 -13.21 0.26
CA LEU A 261 12.28 -13.84 -0.31
C LEU A 261 12.58 -14.86 -1.42
N TYR A 262 13.77 -14.78 -2.03
CA TYR A 262 14.25 -15.71 -3.06
C TYR A 262 15.48 -16.52 -2.63
N ASP A 263 15.80 -16.56 -1.34
CA ASP A 263 16.88 -17.41 -0.82
C ASP A 263 16.50 -18.88 -1.00
N GLN A 264 17.27 -19.61 -1.80
CA GLN A 264 17.03 -21.03 -2.07
C GLN A 264 17.22 -21.92 -0.85
N LYS A 265 17.94 -21.45 0.18
CA LYS A 265 18.10 -22.17 1.45
C LYS A 265 16.82 -22.12 2.29
N ILE A 266 16.07 -21.02 2.21
CA ILE A 266 14.82 -20.81 2.96
C ILE A 266 13.62 -21.27 2.12
N PHE A 267 13.63 -20.97 0.82
CA PHE A 267 12.58 -21.26 -0.14
C PHE A 267 13.11 -22.11 -1.33
N PRO A 268 13.33 -23.42 -1.14
CA PRO A 268 13.85 -24.30 -2.19
C PRO A 268 12.87 -24.40 -3.38
N ASN A 269 13.39 -24.34 -4.62
CA ASN A 269 12.60 -24.52 -5.85
C ASN A 269 11.41 -23.56 -6.04
N LEU A 270 11.42 -22.39 -5.38
CA LEU A 270 10.29 -21.45 -5.32
C LEU A 270 10.49 -20.16 -6.15
N ARG A 271 11.54 -20.07 -6.98
CA ARG A 271 11.76 -18.91 -7.86
C ARG A 271 10.82 -18.87 -9.07
N HIS A 272 10.29 -20.01 -9.50
CA HIS A 272 9.51 -20.12 -10.74
C HIS A 272 8.14 -20.77 -10.55
N LEU A 273 7.84 -21.24 -9.33
CA LEU A 273 6.62 -21.96 -9.04
C LEU A 273 5.88 -21.25 -7.91
N PHE A 274 4.69 -20.74 -8.23
CA PHE A 274 3.78 -20.20 -7.24
C PHE A 274 3.19 -21.34 -6.40
N LEU A 275 3.37 -21.27 -5.07
CA LEU A 275 2.72 -22.16 -4.11
C LEU A 275 2.98 -23.66 -4.39
N ASN A 276 4.26 -24.04 -4.48
CA ASN A 276 4.66 -25.43 -4.75
C ASN A 276 4.40 -26.36 -3.53
N ALA A 277 4.58 -27.68 -3.71
CA ALA A 277 4.34 -28.68 -2.65
C ALA A 277 5.26 -28.54 -1.42
N SER A 278 6.39 -27.84 -1.56
CA SER A 278 7.31 -27.54 -0.45
C SER A 278 6.98 -26.25 0.29
N TRP A 279 5.91 -25.54 -0.09
CA TRP A 279 5.49 -24.33 0.60
C TRP A 279 5.07 -24.67 2.04
N ARG A 280 5.73 -24.05 3.00
CA ARG A 280 5.44 -24.16 4.44
C ARG A 280 5.35 -22.74 4.98
N MET A 281 4.38 -22.47 5.87
CA MET A 281 4.46 -21.27 6.70
C MET A 281 5.76 -21.39 7.50
N VAL A 282 6.65 -20.43 7.35
CA VAL A 282 7.77 -20.27 8.29
C VAL A 282 7.11 -19.76 9.57
N ASN A 283 6.97 -20.64 10.56
CA ASN A 283 6.45 -20.31 11.88
C ASN A 283 7.43 -19.42 12.64
#